data_AF-X1NQN9-F1
#
_entry.id   AF-X1NQN9-F1
#
_cell.length_a   1.000
_cell.length_b   1.000
_cell.length_c   1.000
_cell.angle_alpha   90.00
_cell.angle_beta   90.00
_cell.angle_gamma   90.00
#
_symmetry.space_group_name_H-M   'P 1'
#
loop_
_entity.id
_entity.type
_entity.pdbx_description
1 polymer ?
#
loop_
_entity_poly.entity_id
_entity_poly.type
_entity_poly.pdbx_seq_one_letter_code
_entity_poly.pdbx_strand_id
1 'polypeptide(L)'
;KKGGQKEQITGIINNPEINPGMNGLVVEELVNFAQTTCNGAIVLREGGYRATHVATILFYDNPEAVKALKDLDITMVYLFTLPDLLAAAEKQGVYPQRAIADYREFLTDPLGWQTARGLTPIERGGTI
;
A
#
# COMPACT_ATOMS: atom_id res chain seq x y z
N LYS A 1 5.17 -21.91 14.01
CA LYS A 1 5.39 -21.61 15.44
C LYS A 1 4.26 -22.25 16.27
N LYS A 2 4.57 -23.11 17.25
CA LYS A 2 3.60 -23.71 18.20
C LYS A 2 3.42 -22.81 19.44
N GLY A 3 3.09 -21.54 19.21
CA GLY A 3 2.96 -20.54 20.28
C GLY A 3 2.88 -19.13 19.70
N GLY A 4 1.85 -18.40 20.13
CA GLY A 4 1.44 -17.08 19.66
C GLY A 4 -0.08 -17.01 19.63
N GLN A 5 -0.68 -15.97 20.21
CA GLN A 5 -2.08 -15.67 19.94
C GLN A 5 -2.19 -15.44 18.44
N LYS A 6 -3.03 -16.22 17.74
CA LYS A 6 -3.35 -16.01 16.32
C LYS A 6 -4.25 -14.77 16.15
N GLU A 7 -3.98 -13.74 16.93
CA GLU A 7 -4.78 -12.52 17.01
C GLU A 7 -4.28 -11.56 15.94
N GLN A 8 -5.17 -11.22 15.02
CA GLN A 8 -4.94 -10.20 13.99
C GLN A 8 -5.24 -8.79 14.51
N ILE A 9 -5.98 -8.68 15.62
CA ILE A 9 -6.30 -7.42 16.31
C ILE A 9 -5.89 -7.58 17.77
N THR A 10 -5.09 -6.65 18.27
CA THR A 10 -4.62 -6.62 19.67
C THR A 10 -4.95 -5.28 20.31
N GLY A 11 -4.90 -5.18 21.64
CA GLY A 11 -5.16 -3.93 22.37
C GLY A 11 -6.65 -3.54 22.52
N ILE A 12 -7.57 -4.35 21.99
CA ILE A 12 -9.02 -4.10 22.08
C ILE A 12 -9.72 -4.90 23.20
N ILE A 13 -9.13 -6.02 23.63
CA ILE A 13 -9.74 -6.91 24.63
C ILE A 13 -9.87 -6.16 25.96
N ASN A 14 -11.09 -6.12 26.51
CA ASN A 14 -11.43 -5.40 27.74
C ASN A 14 -11.11 -3.89 27.71
N ASN A 15 -11.07 -3.28 26.52
CA ASN A 15 -10.89 -1.85 26.39
C ASN A 15 -12.26 -1.15 26.34
N PRO A 16 -12.68 -0.44 27.41
CA PRO A 16 -14.00 0.20 27.47
C PRO A 16 -14.15 1.37 26.50
N GLU A 17 -13.04 1.92 25.99
CA GLU A 17 -13.02 3.04 25.05
C GLU A 17 -13.22 2.58 23.59
N ILE A 18 -13.09 1.28 23.30
CA ILE A 18 -13.16 0.73 21.94
C ILE A 18 -14.35 -0.22 21.83
N ASN A 19 -15.50 0.34 21.45
CA ASN A 19 -16.76 -0.39 21.34
C ASN A 19 -16.97 -0.99 19.94
N PRO A 20 -17.70 -2.11 19.80
CA PRO A 20 -18.12 -2.64 18.50
C PRO A 20 -18.83 -1.58 17.65
N GLY A 21 -18.64 -1.64 16.34
CA GLY A 21 -19.25 -0.71 15.39
C GLY A 21 -18.55 0.65 15.25
N MET A 22 -17.53 0.94 16.06
CA MET A 22 -16.67 2.12 15.89
C MET A 22 -15.93 2.08 14.54
N ASN A 23 -15.50 3.25 14.08
CA ASN A 23 -14.69 3.38 12.86
C ASN A 23 -13.24 3.00 13.16
N GLY A 24 -12.74 1.98 12.47
CA GLY A 24 -11.33 1.65 12.40
C GLY A 24 -10.69 2.27 11.16
N LEU A 25 -9.42 2.66 11.31
CA LEU A 25 -8.59 3.21 10.25
C LEU A 25 -7.31 2.37 10.19
N VAL A 26 -7.06 1.73 9.04
CA VAL A 26 -5.75 1.11 8.78
C VAL A 26 -4.80 2.21 8.35
N VAL A 27 -3.63 2.30 8.99
CA VAL A 27 -2.60 3.28 8.66
C VAL A 27 -1.31 2.54 8.35
N GLU A 28 -0.74 2.81 7.18
CA GLU A 28 0.53 2.23 6.70
C GLU A 28 1.47 3.36 6.27
N GLU A 29 2.78 3.22 6.41
CA GLU A 29 3.71 4.26 5.95
C GLU A 29 3.69 4.40 4.42
N LEU A 30 3.53 3.29 3.70
CA LEU A 30 3.58 3.23 2.25
C LEU A 30 2.59 2.19 1.74
N VAL A 31 1.84 2.53 0.70
CA VAL A 31 0.95 1.59 0.03
C VAL A 31 1.34 1.47 -1.44
N ASN A 32 1.79 0.27 -1.83
CA ASN A 32 2.02 -0.10 -3.22
C ASN A 32 0.75 -0.73 -3.82
N PHE A 33 0.58 -2.05 -3.67
CA PHE A 33 -0.57 -2.81 -4.23
C PHE A 33 -1.83 -2.84 -3.34
N ALA A 34 -1.81 -2.18 -2.18
CA ALA A 34 -2.88 -2.17 -1.19
C ALA A 34 -3.30 -3.52 -0.59
N GLN A 35 -2.67 -4.65 -0.93
CA GLN A 35 -3.08 -5.98 -0.45
C GLN A 35 -3.09 -6.08 1.09
N THR A 36 -2.00 -5.71 1.76
CA THR A 36 -1.91 -5.72 3.23
C THR A 36 -2.91 -4.75 3.86
N THR A 37 -3.04 -3.56 3.29
CA THR A 37 -3.94 -2.50 3.75
C THR A 37 -5.41 -2.94 3.67
N CYS A 38 -5.81 -3.52 2.54
CA CYS A 38 -7.14 -4.08 2.32
C CYS A 38 -7.41 -5.25 3.27
N ASN A 39 -6.44 -6.14 3.48
CA ASN A 39 -6.57 -7.23 4.44
C ASN A 39 -6.77 -6.71 5.88
N GLY A 40 -6.06 -5.64 6.27
CA GLY A 40 -6.28 -4.99 7.57
C GLY A 40 -7.71 -4.45 7.73
N ALA A 41 -8.27 -3.84 6.68
CA ALA A 41 -9.64 -3.33 6.70
C ALA A 41 -10.68 -4.47 6.77
N ILE A 42 -10.43 -5.58 6.08
CA ILE A 42 -11.25 -6.79 6.16
C ILE A 42 -11.23 -7.34 7.59
N VAL A 43 -10.05 -7.49 8.18
CA VAL A 43 -9.89 -7.96 9.57
C VAL A 43 -10.68 -7.08 10.55
N LEU A 44 -10.62 -5.74 10.39
CA LEU A 44 -11.42 -4.83 11.22
C LEU A 44 -12.93 -5.03 11.03
N ARG A 45 -13.38 -5.20 9.78
CA ARG A 45 -14.79 -5.46 9.45
C ARG A 45 -15.27 -6.78 10.06
N GLU A 46 -14.48 -7.85 9.96
CA GLU A 46 -14.76 -9.16 10.57
C GLU A 46 -14.79 -9.07 12.11
N GLY A 47 -13.99 -8.19 12.69
CA GLY A 47 -14.02 -7.85 14.12
C GLY A 47 -15.23 -7.01 14.56
N GLY A 48 -16.16 -6.67 13.65
CA GLY A 48 -17.35 -5.90 13.95
C GLY A 48 -17.16 -4.37 13.92
N TYR A 49 -16.04 -3.88 13.40
CA TYR A 49 -15.78 -2.45 13.21
C TYR A 49 -16.17 -1.98 11.81
N ARG A 50 -16.32 -0.68 11.63
CA ARG A 50 -16.45 -0.07 10.29
C ARG A 50 -15.06 0.27 9.78
N ALA A 51 -14.72 -0.12 8.57
CA ALA A 51 -13.46 0.29 7.94
C ALA A 51 -13.75 0.73 6.50
N THR A 52 -14.14 1.99 6.32
CA THR A 52 -14.44 2.60 5.01
C THR A 52 -13.29 3.45 4.48
N HIS A 53 -12.31 3.75 5.33
CA HIS A 53 -11.13 4.54 5.00
C HIS A 53 -9.89 3.81 5.45
N VAL A 54 -8.80 4.05 4.73
CA VAL A 54 -7.43 3.69 5.09
C VAL A 54 -6.54 4.89 4.81
N ALA A 55 -5.40 4.99 5.50
CA ALA A 55 -4.51 6.13 5.36
C ALA A 55 -3.06 5.68 5.12
N THR A 56 -2.33 6.48 4.35
CA THR A 56 -0.89 6.30 4.17
C THR A 56 -0.16 7.63 4.01
N ILE A 57 1.17 7.61 4.17
CA ILE A 57 2.00 8.77 3.84
C ILE A 57 2.23 8.80 2.32
N LEU A 58 2.73 7.70 1.76
CA LEU A 58 3.07 7.56 0.34
C LEU A 58 2.22 6.49 -0.33
N PHE A 59 1.39 6.89 -1.30
CA PHE A 59 0.63 5.97 -2.13
C PHE A 59 1.26 5.83 -3.53
N TYR A 60 1.43 4.61 -4.03
CA TYR A 60 1.99 4.41 -5.39
C TYR A 60 0.99 4.78 -6.49
N ASP A 61 -0.32 4.77 -6.18
CA ASP A 61 -1.40 5.05 -7.12
C ASP A 61 -1.34 4.19 -8.39
N ASN A 62 -0.96 2.92 -8.24
CA ASN A 62 -1.00 1.97 -9.36
C ASN A 62 -2.43 1.42 -9.56
N PRO A 63 -2.78 1.02 -10.80
CA PRO A 63 -4.14 0.60 -11.13
C PRO A 63 -4.69 -0.58 -10.32
N GLU A 64 -3.83 -1.51 -9.92
CA GLU A 64 -4.23 -2.69 -9.15
C GLU A 64 -4.66 -2.31 -7.74
N ALA A 65 -3.89 -1.43 -7.09
CA ALA A 65 -4.23 -0.92 -5.77
C ALA A 65 -5.56 -0.15 -5.78
N VAL A 66 -5.74 0.74 -6.77
CA VAL A 66 -6.99 1.50 -6.96
C VAL A 66 -8.18 0.57 -7.16
N LYS A 67 -8.01 -0.49 -7.96
CA LYS A 67 -9.04 -1.51 -8.17
C LYS A 67 -9.35 -2.26 -6.87
N ALA A 68 -8.34 -2.74 -6.15
CA ALA A 68 -8.52 -3.49 -4.91
C ALA A 68 -9.26 -2.68 -3.83
N LEU A 69 -8.93 -1.39 -3.68
CA LEU A 69 -9.61 -0.47 -2.78
C LEU A 69 -11.07 -0.25 -3.18
N LYS A 70 -11.33 -0.02 -4.47
CA LYS A 70 -12.68 0.19 -5.02
C LYS A 70 -13.57 -1.05 -4.86
N ASP A 71 -13.05 -2.23 -5.15
CA ASP A 71 -13.79 -3.49 -5.03
C ASP A 71 -14.25 -3.76 -3.59
N LEU A 72 -13.54 -3.19 -2.60
CA LEU A 72 -13.87 -3.30 -1.18
C LEU A 72 -14.62 -2.08 -0.62
N ASP A 73 -14.97 -1.10 -1.45
CA ASP A 73 -15.58 0.17 -1.00
C ASP A 73 -14.74 0.85 0.10
N ILE A 74 -13.44 0.99 -0.16
CA ILE A 74 -12.47 1.63 0.73
C ILE A 74 -11.93 2.90 0.05
N THR A 75 -11.95 4.01 0.79
CA THR A 75 -11.31 5.26 0.39
C THR A 75 -9.88 5.33 0.94
N MET A 76 -8.89 5.56 0.06
CA MET A 76 -7.50 5.81 0.46
C MET A 76 -7.27 7.30 0.73
N VAL A 77 -6.78 7.62 1.92
CA VAL A 77 -6.27 8.94 2.30
C VAL A 77 -4.75 8.91 2.21
N TYR A 78 -4.12 9.83 1.48
CA TYR A 78 -2.67 9.88 1.33
C TYR A 78 -2.13 11.31 1.39
N LEU A 79 -0.86 11.49 1.75
CA LEU A 79 -0.21 12.80 1.75
C LEU A 79 0.37 13.15 0.38
N PHE A 80 1.00 12.18 -0.30
CA PHE A 80 1.50 12.35 -1.66
C PHE A 80 1.61 11.00 -2.37
N THR A 81 1.72 11.05 -3.69
CA THR A 81 1.88 9.87 -4.52
C THR A 81 3.34 9.65 -4.96
N LEU A 82 3.67 8.45 -5.45
CA LEU A 82 4.99 8.21 -6.06
C LEU A 82 5.27 9.13 -7.26
N PRO A 83 4.32 9.39 -8.18
CA PRO A 83 4.47 10.44 -9.18
C PRO A 83 4.84 11.82 -8.62
N ASP A 84 4.19 12.25 -7.53
CA ASP A 84 4.50 13.53 -6.86
C ASP A 84 5.93 13.54 -6.32
N LEU A 85 6.35 12.44 -5.68
CA LEU A 85 7.71 12.28 -5.17
C LEU A 85 8.75 12.38 -6.28
N LEU A 86 8.52 11.72 -7.42
CA LEU A 86 9.44 11.77 -8.57
C LEU A 86 9.49 13.16 -9.20
N ALA A 87 8.37 13.86 -9.31
CA ALA A 87 8.33 15.24 -9.79
C ALA A 87 9.09 16.19 -8.83
N ALA A 88 8.96 16.00 -7.52
CA ALA A 88 9.71 16.76 -6.53
C ALA A 88 11.21 16.47 -6.63
N ALA A 89 11.62 15.20 -6.75
CA ALA A 89 13.02 14.80 -6.89
C ALA A 89 13.67 15.39 -8.15
N GLU A 90 12.94 15.40 -9.27
CA GLU A 90 13.38 15.99 -10.53
C GLU A 90 13.57 17.51 -10.42
N LYS A 91 12.62 18.21 -9.79
CA LYS A 91 12.72 19.65 -9.53
C LYS A 91 13.89 20.03 -8.63
N GLN A 92 14.20 19.21 -7.63
CA GLN A 92 15.32 19.45 -6.70
C GLN A 92 16.68 19.21 -7.35
N GLY A 93 16.75 18.48 -8.47
CA GLY A 93 18.01 18.21 -9.19
C GLY A 93 19.02 17.40 -8.38
N VAL A 94 18.59 16.72 -7.31
CA VAL A 94 19.45 15.95 -6.41
C VAL A 94 19.88 14.59 -7.00
N TYR A 95 19.15 14.09 -7.99
CA TYR A 95 19.48 12.85 -8.71
C TYR A 95 19.69 13.12 -10.21
N PRO A 96 20.53 12.34 -10.89
CA PRO A 96 20.66 12.42 -12.35
C PRO A 96 19.31 12.21 -13.03
N GLN A 97 18.97 13.04 -14.03
CA GLN A 97 17.71 12.92 -14.79
C GLN A 97 17.50 11.51 -15.35
N ARG A 98 18.59 10.87 -15.85
CA ARG A 98 18.53 9.48 -16.34
C ARG A 98 18.03 8.48 -15.30
N ALA A 99 18.38 8.66 -14.03
CA ALA A 99 18.01 7.73 -12.97
C ALA A 99 16.50 7.81 -12.67
N ILE A 100 15.96 9.03 -12.67
CA ILE A 100 14.51 9.25 -12.51
C ILE A 100 13.76 8.70 -13.73
N ALA A 101 14.26 8.96 -14.95
CA ALA A 101 13.67 8.44 -16.18
C ALA A 101 13.67 6.90 -16.24
N ASP A 102 14.79 6.26 -15.91
CA ASP A 102 14.90 4.80 -15.83
C ASP A 102 13.92 4.21 -14.82
N TYR A 103 13.69 4.87 -13.68
CA TYR A 103 12.73 4.42 -12.69
C TYR A 103 11.28 4.58 -13.17
N ARG A 104 10.95 5.64 -13.92
CA ARG A 104 9.63 5.77 -14.55
C ARG A 104 9.39 4.69 -15.60
N GLU A 105 10.41 4.32 -16.38
CA GLU A 105 10.34 3.21 -17.33
C GLU A 105 10.05 1.89 -16.59
N PHE A 106 10.79 1.63 -15.51
CA PHE A 106 10.58 0.47 -14.65
C PHE A 106 9.15 0.40 -14.10
N LEU A 107 8.59 1.50 -13.62
CA LEU A 107 7.22 1.53 -13.08
C LEU A 107 6.13 1.23 -14.14
N THR A 108 6.44 1.43 -15.42
CA THR A 108 5.49 1.20 -16.53
C THR A 108 5.46 -0.27 -16.95
N ASP A 109 6.63 -0.89 -17.06
CA ASP A 109 6.76 -2.31 -17.40
C ASP A 109 7.94 -2.94 -16.63
N PRO A 110 7.74 -3.32 -15.35
CA PRO A 110 8.82 -3.86 -14.54
C PRO A 110 9.45 -5.13 -15.10
N LEU A 111 8.66 -5.98 -15.78
CA LEU A 111 9.13 -7.24 -16.35
C LEU A 111 9.91 -7.02 -17.65
N GLY A 112 9.42 -6.17 -18.55
CA GLY A 112 10.14 -5.77 -19.75
C GLY A 112 11.42 -5.01 -19.42
N TRP A 113 11.39 -4.12 -18.44
CA TRP A 113 12.56 -3.39 -17.95
C TRP A 113 13.66 -4.33 -17.44
N GLN A 114 13.29 -5.38 -16.69
CA GLN A 114 14.20 -6.43 -16.22
C GLN A 114 14.77 -7.25 -17.39
N THR A 115 13.90 -7.71 -18.29
CA THR A 115 14.26 -8.53 -19.45
C THR A 115 15.25 -7.78 -20.37
N ALA A 116 14.99 -6.50 -20.66
CA ALA A 116 15.85 -5.66 -21.49
C ALA A 116 17.27 -5.47 -20.90
N ARG A 117 17.43 -5.71 -19.59
CA ARG A 117 18.69 -5.57 -18.85
C ARG A 117 19.31 -6.93 -18.48
N GLY A 118 18.79 -8.04 -19.03
CA GLY A 118 19.31 -9.39 -18.80
C GLY A 118 19.05 -9.91 -17.38
N LEU A 119 18.11 -9.31 -16.66
CA LEU A 119 17.68 -9.78 -15.34
C LEU A 119 16.62 -10.87 -15.50
N THR A 120 16.64 -11.87 -14.62
CA THR A 120 15.59 -12.91 -14.56
C THR A 120 14.32 -12.29 -13.98
N PRO A 121 13.21 -12.21 -14.74
CA PRO A 121 11.99 -11.58 -14.24
C PRO A 121 11.38 -12.41 -13.11
N ILE A 122 11.02 -11.76 -12.01
CA ILE A 122 10.32 -12.37 -10.89
C ILE A 122 8.87 -11.90 -10.91
N GLU A 123 7.96 -12.80 -11.28
CA GLU A 123 6.52 -12.48 -11.41
C GLU A 123 5.78 -12.35 -10.08
N ARG A 124 6.36 -12.81 -8.96
CA ARG A 124 5.71 -12.76 -7.63
C ARG A 124 6.59 -12.09 -6.59
N GLY A 125 5.99 -11.19 -5.81
CA GLY A 125 6.56 -10.73 -4.55
C GLY A 125 7.21 -9.34 -4.55
N GLY A 126 6.80 -8.43 -5.44
CA GLY A 126 7.16 -7.02 -5.24
C GLY A 126 7.14 -6.09 -6.45
N THR A 127 6.89 -6.59 -7.66
CA THR A 127 6.93 -5.78 -8.88
C THR A 127 5.67 -5.84 -9.74
N ILE A 128 4.76 -6.74 -9.39
CA ILE A 128 3.41 -6.93 -9.91
C ILE A 128 2.63 -7.68 -8.85
#